data_AF-A0A2N2C4M4-F1
#
_entry.id   AF-A0A2N2C4M4-F1
#
_cell.length_a   1.000
_cell.length_b   1.000
_cell.length_c   1.000
_cell.angle_alpha   90.00
_cell.angle_beta   90.00
_cell.angle_gamma   90.00
#
_symmetry.space_group_name_H-M   'P 1'
#
loop_
_entity.id
_entity.type
_entity.pdbx_description
1 polymer ?
#
loop_
_entity_poly.entity_id
_entity_poly.type
_entity_poly.pdbx_seq_one_letter_code
_entity_poly.pdbx_strand_id
1 'polypeptide(L)'
;MDVAKSIFQGLAESIEYEKGDITKGNRHVVEIADLPHFHGGQIKEIRTKKKLSQAAFARALGVAVPSGPVQRILSMINQDQEILEKSKILIVK
;
A
#
# COMPACT_ATOMS: atom_id res chain seq x y z
N MET A 1 32.36 16.54 1.36
CA MET A 1 31.96 15.82 0.14
C MET A 1 31.79 16.83 -0.97
N ASP A 2 32.43 16.63 -2.11
CA ASP A 2 32.27 17.48 -3.28
C ASP A 2 31.08 16.98 -4.11
N VAL A 3 30.03 17.80 -4.18
CA VAL A 3 28.78 17.47 -4.88
C VAL A 3 29.03 17.25 -6.37
N ALA A 4 29.90 18.06 -7.00
CA ALA A 4 30.20 17.92 -8.42
C ALA A 4 30.85 16.56 -8.70
N LYS A 5 31.83 16.18 -7.89
CA LYS A 5 32.51 14.88 -7.99
C LYS A 5 31.54 13.71 -7.81
N SER A 6 30.62 13.78 -6.84
CA SER A 6 29.63 12.74 -6.61
C SER A 6 28.67 12.56 -7.78
N ILE A 7 28.29 13.65 -8.45
CA ILE A 7 27.41 13.60 -9.62
C ILE A 7 28.14 12.98 -10.81
N PHE A 8 29.38 13.41 -11.10
CA PHE A 8 30.18 12.82 -12.19
C PHE A 8 30.43 11.33 -11.99
N GLN A 9 30.68 10.90 -10.75
CA GLN A 9 30.83 9.50 -10.42
C GLN A 9 29.54 8.71 -10.71
N GLY A 10 28.38 9.18 -10.21
CA GLY A 10 27.11 8.49 -10.44
C GLY A 10 26.70 8.41 -11.91
N LEU A 11 27.04 9.44 -12.71
CA LEU A 11 26.82 9.44 -14.16
C LEU A 11 27.70 8.39 -14.87
N ALA A 12 28.98 8.29 -14.50
CA ALA A 12 29.87 7.28 -15.05
C ALA A 12 29.41 5.86 -14.69
N GLU A 13 29.00 5.64 -13.43
CA GLU A 13 28.44 4.37 -12.95
C GLU A 13 27.16 3.99 -13.72
N SER A 14 26.29 4.95 -14.04
CA SER A 14 25.08 4.73 -14.82
C SER A 14 25.37 4.30 -16.26
N ILE A 15 26.38 4.89 -16.91
CA ILE A 15 26.79 4.50 -18.28
C ILE A 15 27.26 3.04 -18.31
N GLU A 16 28.09 2.64 -17.35
CA GLU A 16 28.59 1.26 -17.27
C GLU A 16 27.47 0.26 -16.93
N TYR A 17 26.51 0.67 -16.09
CA TYR A 17 25.30 -0.12 -15.82
C TYR A 17 24.49 -0.40 -17.09
N GLU A 18 24.24 0.62 -17.92
CA GLU A 18 23.50 0.49 -19.19
C GLU A 18 24.26 -0.33 -20.25
N LYS A 19 25.60 -0.35 -20.20
CA LYS A 19 26.43 -1.23 -21.04
C LYS A 19 26.38 -2.71 -20.61
N GLY A 20 25.75 -3.01 -19.47
CA GLY A 20 25.53 -4.37 -18.97
C GLY A 20 26.28 -4.71 -17.69
N ASP A 21 27.12 -3.81 -17.14
CA ASP A 21 27.73 -4.02 -15.83
C ASP A 21 26.75 -3.65 -14.71
N ILE A 22 25.82 -4.58 -14.44
CA ILE A 22 24.78 -4.42 -13.43
C ILE A 22 25.33 -4.24 -12.01
N THR A 23 26.63 -4.45 -11.76
CA THR A 23 27.25 -4.23 -10.45
C THR A 23 27.45 -2.75 -10.12
N LYS A 24 27.34 -1.87 -11.11
CA LYS A 24 27.50 -0.41 -10.97
C LYS A 24 26.25 0.31 -10.48
N GLY A 25 25.15 -0.40 -10.24
CA GLY A 25 23.90 0.19 -9.78
C GLY A 25 23.02 -0.84 -9.08
N ASN A 26 22.07 -0.35 -8.29
CA ASN A 26 21.04 -1.19 -7.69
C ASN A 26 19.73 -1.00 -8.44
N ARG A 27 19.12 -2.10 -8.87
CA ARG A 27 17.80 -2.08 -9.50
C ARG A 27 16.73 -2.38 -8.47
N HIS A 28 15.79 -1.44 -8.31
CA HIS A 28 14.57 -1.67 -7.55
C HIS A 28 13.39 -1.73 -8.52
N VAL A 29 12.84 -2.93 -8.73
CA VAL A 29 11.67 -3.13 -9.59
C VAL A 29 10.42 -3.02 -8.74
N VAL A 30 9.50 -2.14 -9.13
CA VAL A 30 8.22 -1.94 -8.46
C VAL A 30 7.10 -2.27 -9.44
N GLU A 31 6.19 -3.14 -9.02
CA GLU A 31 4.99 -3.50 -9.77
C GLU A 31 3.75 -3.13 -8.98
N ILE A 32 2.68 -2.78 -9.69
CA ILE A 32 1.39 -2.45 -9.07
C ILE A 32 0.58 -3.74 -8.98
N ALA A 33 0.32 -4.20 -7.76
CA ALA A 33 -0.50 -5.38 -7.54
C ALA A 33 -1.95 -5.19 -8.04
N ASP A 34 -2.52 -6.26 -8.58
CA ASP A 34 -3.91 -6.31 -9.03
C ASP A 34 -4.89 -5.83 -7.95
N LEU A 35 -6.01 -5.27 -8.41
CA LEU A 35 -7.06 -4.81 -7.50
C LEU A 35 -7.80 -6.03 -6.93
N PRO A 36 -7.77 -6.27 -5.61
CA PRO A 36 -8.53 -7.35 -5.01
C PRO A 36 -10.04 -7.08 -5.16
N HIS A 37 -10.83 -8.15 -5.25
CA HIS A 37 -12.28 -8.05 -5.36
C HIS A 37 -12.95 -8.80 -4.21
N PHE A 38 -13.32 -8.06 -3.16
CA PHE A 38 -14.08 -8.57 -2.03
C PHE A 38 -15.57 -8.53 -2.32
N HIS A 39 -16.21 -9.69 -2.17
CA HIS A 39 -17.65 -9.86 -2.28
C HIS A 39 -18.33 -9.68 -0.92
N GLY A 40 -19.67 -9.56 -0.92
CA GLY A 40 -20.45 -9.27 0.29
C GLY A 40 -20.17 -10.21 1.48
N GLY A 41 -19.93 -11.50 1.23
CA GLY A 41 -19.55 -12.46 2.27
C GLY A 41 -18.21 -12.12 2.94
N GLN A 42 -17.18 -11.85 2.13
CA GLN A 42 -15.85 -11.51 2.62
C GLN A 42 -15.83 -10.16 3.35
N ILE A 43 -16.59 -9.18 2.84
CA ILE A 43 -16.74 -7.87 3.50
C ILE A 43 -17.42 -8.05 4.86
N LYS A 44 -18.44 -8.91 4.94
CA LYS A 44 -19.10 -9.24 6.21
C LYS A 44 -18.11 -9.84 7.20
N GLU A 45 -17.26 -10.77 6.77
CA GLU A 45 -16.23 -11.39 7.62
C GLU A 45 -15.22 -10.37 8.14
N ILE A 46 -14.68 -9.50 7.27
CA ILE A 46 -13.75 -8.42 7.66
C ILE A 46 -14.41 -7.52 8.70
N ARG A 47 -15.66 -7.11 8.45
CA ARG A 47 -16.42 -6.27 9.38
C ARG A 47 -16.64 -6.96 10.74
N THR A 48 -16.99 -8.25 10.74
CA THR A 48 -17.24 -8.98 11.99
C THR A 48 -15.96 -9.25 12.79
N LYS A 49 -14.82 -9.46 12.12
CA LYS A 49 -13.51 -9.55 12.78
C LYS A 49 -13.19 -8.26 13.54
N LYS A 50 -13.55 -7.11 12.96
CA LYS A 50 -13.47 -5.79 13.59
C LYS A 50 -14.56 -5.51 14.63
N LYS A 51 -15.50 -6.43 14.87
CA LYS A 51 -16.65 -6.27 15.78
C LYS A 51 -17.48 -5.01 15.51
N LEU A 52 -17.53 -4.58 14.24
CA LEU A 52 -18.28 -3.37 13.84
C LEU A 52 -19.66 -3.72 13.30
N SER A 53 -20.65 -2.87 13.60
CA SER A 53 -21.93 -2.89 12.90
C SER A 53 -21.76 -2.44 11.45
N GLN A 54 -22.74 -2.74 10.58
CA GLN A 54 -22.69 -2.33 9.17
C GLN A 54 -22.60 -0.80 9.03
N ALA A 55 -23.38 -0.06 9.83
CA ALA A 55 -23.36 1.40 9.82
C ALA A 55 -22.05 1.98 10.37
N ALA A 56 -21.42 1.35 11.37
CA ALA A 56 -20.12 1.79 11.88
C ALA A 56 -19.01 1.54 10.85
N PHE A 57 -19.03 0.36 10.20
CA PHE A 57 -18.04 0.00 9.19
C PHE A 57 -18.14 0.86 7.93
N ALA A 58 -19.36 1.11 7.44
CA ALA A 58 -19.60 2.02 6.31
C ALA A 58 -19.10 3.45 6.60
N ARG A 59 -19.34 3.95 7.82
CA ARG A 59 -18.83 5.25 8.27
C ARG A 59 -17.30 5.28 8.35
N ALA A 60 -16.68 4.22 8.89
CA ALA A 60 -15.22 4.12 8.96
C ALA A 60 -14.56 4.11 7.57
N LEU A 61 -15.23 3.52 6.57
CA LEU A 61 -14.75 3.51 5.18
C LEU A 61 -15.17 4.74 4.37
N GLY A 62 -16.08 5.57 4.89
CA GLY A 62 -16.64 6.72 4.17
C GLY A 62 -17.51 6.36 2.96
N VAL A 63 -18.02 5.13 2.88
CA VAL A 63 -18.81 4.66 1.72
C VAL A 63 -20.00 3.78 2.10
N ALA A 64 -21.06 3.83 1.30
CA ALA A 64 -22.21 2.93 1.40
C ALA A 64 -22.07 1.69 0.50
N VAL A 65 -21.39 1.82 -0.65
CA VAL A 65 -21.16 0.74 -1.63
C VAL A 65 -19.66 0.63 -1.91
N PRO A 66 -19.08 -0.59 -1.96
CA PRO A 66 -17.65 -0.76 -2.22
C PRO A 66 -17.26 -0.26 -3.62
N SER A 67 -16.41 0.76 -3.70
CA SER A 67 -15.75 1.23 -4.92
C SER A 67 -14.35 0.62 -5.06
N GLY A 68 -13.70 0.81 -6.22
CA GLY A 68 -12.33 0.31 -6.43
C GLY A 68 -11.33 0.72 -5.32
N PRO A 69 -11.27 2.00 -4.90
CA PRO A 69 -10.43 2.40 -3.76
C PRO A 69 -10.79 1.68 -2.45
N VAL A 70 -12.08 1.45 -2.19
CA VAL A 70 -12.54 0.74 -1.00
C VAL A 70 -12.09 -0.72 -1.03
N GLN A 71 -12.08 -1.37 -2.19
CA GLN A 71 -11.54 -2.72 -2.34
C GLN A 71 -10.06 -2.79 -1.93
N ARG A 72 -9.27 -1.77 -2.28
CA ARG A 72 -7.87 -1.66 -1.84
C ARG A 72 -7.78 -1.45 -0.32
N ILE A 73 -8.58 -0.55 0.24
CA ILE A 73 -8.62 -0.33 1.71
C ILE A 73 -9.06 -1.61 2.45
N LEU A 74 -10.04 -2.35 1.93
CA LEU A 74 -10.47 -3.63 2.47
C LEU A 74 -9.35 -4.66 2.49
N SER A 75 -8.48 -4.69 1.47
CA SER A 75 -7.30 -5.56 1.50
C SER A 75 -6.31 -5.17 2.59
N MET A 76 -6.11 -3.87 2.80
CA MET A 76 -5.24 -3.38 3.87
C MET A 76 -5.80 -3.73 5.25
N ILE A 77 -7.11 -3.58 5.46
CA ILE A 77 -7.77 -3.98 6.72
C ILE A 77 -7.72 -5.50 6.92
N ASN A 78 -7.85 -6.28 5.83
CA ASN A 78 -7.78 -7.74 5.92
C ASN A 78 -6.37 -8.22 6.28
N GLN A 79 -5.32 -7.53 5.81
CA GLN A 79 -3.92 -7.82 6.11
C GLN A 79 -3.50 -7.31 7.50
N ASP A 80 -3.96 -6.12 7.90
CA ASP A 80 -3.66 -5.51 9.19
C ASP A 80 -4.95 -5.13 9.93
N GLN A 81 -5.31 -5.96 10.91
CA GLN A 81 -6.46 -5.79 11.77
C GLN A 81 -6.32 -4.64 12.78
N GLU A 82 -5.30 -3.78 12.68
CA GLU A 82 -5.15 -2.58 13.51
C GLU A 82 -5.01 -1.30 12.66
N ILE A 83 -5.12 -1.41 11.33
CA ILE A 83 -4.84 -0.27 10.44
C ILE A 83 -5.78 0.90 10.66
N LEU A 84 -7.04 0.64 11.04
CA LEU A 84 -8.03 1.68 11.29
C LEU A 84 -7.72 2.45 12.58
N GLU A 85 -7.17 1.76 13.58
CA GLU A 85 -6.74 2.30 14.86
C GLU A 85 -5.44 3.11 14.67
N LYS A 86 -4.46 2.54 13.95
CA LYS A 86 -3.20 3.22 13.57
C LYS A 86 -3.46 4.49 12.76
N SER A 87 -4.46 4.46 11.89
CA SER A 87 -4.89 5.62 11.09
C SER A 87 -5.80 6.58 11.85
N LYS A 88 -6.08 6.32 13.15
CA LYS A 88 -6.97 7.11 14.02
C LYS A 88 -8.41 7.25 13.50
N ILE A 89 -8.84 6.31 12.65
CA ILE A 89 -10.22 6.20 12.16
C ILE A 89 -11.10 5.55 13.24
N LEU A 90 -10.57 4.52 13.92
CA LEU A 90 -11.18 3.94 15.11
C LEU A 90 -10.42 4.40 16.34
N ILE A 91 -11.17 4.92 17.32
CA ILE A 91 -10.64 5.28 18.63
C ILE A 91 -11.25 4.30 19.62
N VAL A 92 -10.46 3.34 20.07
CA VAL A 92 -10.84 2.43 21.15
C VAL A 92 -10.55 3.15 22.46
N LYS A 93 -11.57 3.30 23.29
CA LYS A 93 -11.45 3.84 24.65
C LYS A 93 -11.14 2.72 25.63
#